data_AF-A0A072UBF1-F1
#
_entry.id   AF-A0A072UBF1-F1
#
_cell.length_a   1.000
_cell.length_b   1.000
_cell.length_c   1.000
_cell.angle_alpha   90.00
_cell.angle_beta   90.00
_cell.angle_gamma   90.00
#
_symmetry.space_group_name_H-M   'P 1'
#
loop_
_entity.id
_entity.type
_entity.pdbx_description
1 polymer ?
#
loop_
_entity_poly.entity_id
_entity_poly.type
_entity_poly.pdbx_seq_one_letter_code
_entity_poly.pdbx_strand_id
1 'polypeptide(L)'
;MTGLSMLNAGLATQLLLTLFNVKGVLHYGIAGNVNSKFQIGDVTIPQYWAHTGLWHWQRFGDNPEDEENVDFSKEFGYLKFSNYNNYTKHSKSVENLLSKVWYQPEEIFPVDGTPEVLQHAFWVPVDKTYFEIARKLKNVELSSCVNTTCLPRKPIVVRVKKGVSANVFVDNKAYRDFLNLKFDATPVDMESASVALVCFQHKIPFIAIRALSDLAGGGSSLTNEYSIYLSLASQNAFNVLVKFISLI
;
A
#
# COMPACT_ATOMS: atom_id res chain seq x y z
N MET A 1 11.78 6.37 -13.57
CA MET A 1 10.67 6.78 -12.66
C MET A 1 9.40 6.08 -13.14
N THR A 2 8.58 5.57 -12.23
CA THR A 2 7.38 4.76 -12.56
C THR A 2 6.15 5.59 -12.95
N GLY A 3 6.17 6.91 -12.74
CA GLY A 3 4.96 7.72 -12.72
C GLY A 3 4.17 7.53 -11.41
N LEU A 4 2.99 8.17 -11.34
CA LEU A 4 2.04 8.07 -10.22
C LEU A 4 0.91 7.12 -10.60
N SER A 5 0.32 6.42 -9.62
CA SER A 5 -0.75 5.42 -9.75
C SER A 5 -0.28 4.03 -10.16
N MET A 6 -1.12 3.06 -9.81
CA MET A 6 -0.87 1.64 -10.04
C MET A 6 -0.76 1.31 -11.52
N LEU A 7 -1.53 1.98 -12.39
CA LEU A 7 -1.47 1.74 -13.84
C LEU A 7 -0.08 2.07 -14.40
N ASN A 8 0.44 3.26 -14.08
CA ASN A 8 1.76 3.67 -14.57
C ASN A 8 2.87 2.80 -13.98
N ALA A 9 2.79 2.47 -12.69
CA ALA A 9 3.76 1.60 -12.04
C ALA A 9 3.80 0.19 -12.62
N GLY A 10 2.63 -0.40 -12.90
CA GLY A 10 2.51 -1.69 -13.55
C GLY A 10 3.10 -1.69 -14.96
N LEU A 11 2.71 -0.70 -15.79
CA LEU A 11 3.24 -0.55 -17.15
C LEU A 11 4.75 -0.36 -17.17
N ALA A 12 5.28 0.53 -16.32
CA ALA A 12 6.71 0.78 -16.23
C ALA A 12 7.48 -0.46 -15.79
N THR A 13 6.95 -1.24 -14.84
CA THR A 13 7.56 -2.48 -14.36
C THR A 13 7.52 -3.55 -15.45
N GLN A 14 6.38 -3.71 -16.14
CA GLN A 14 6.26 -4.67 -17.23
C GLN A 14 7.23 -4.35 -18.37
N LEU A 15 7.33 -3.08 -18.78
CA LEU A 15 8.29 -2.65 -19.80
C LEU A 15 9.74 -2.90 -19.35
N LEU A 16 10.05 -2.64 -18.07
CA LEU A 16 11.37 -2.92 -17.50
C LEU A 16 11.71 -4.42 -17.60
N LEU A 17 10.78 -5.31 -17.27
CA LEU A 17 11.00 -6.76 -17.35
C LEU A 17 11.03 -7.30 -18.79
N THR A 18 10.31 -6.67 -19.72
CA THR A 18 10.29 -7.07 -21.13
C THR A 18 11.55 -6.62 -21.87
N LEU A 19 12.05 -5.42 -21.59
CA LEU A 19 13.14 -4.81 -22.36
C LEU A 19 14.53 -5.15 -21.82
N PHE A 20 14.64 -5.57 -20.56
CA PHE A 20 15.92 -5.80 -19.90
C PHE A 20 15.96 -7.14 -19.17
N ASN A 21 17.14 -7.73 -19.05
CA ASN A 21 17.36 -8.93 -18.24
C ASN A 21 17.48 -8.57 -16.75
N VAL A 22 16.34 -8.37 -16.10
CA VAL A 22 16.24 -7.93 -14.71
C VAL A 22 16.31 -9.11 -13.75
N LYS A 23 17.20 -9.03 -12.76
CA LYS A 23 17.36 -10.06 -11.71
C LYS A 23 16.55 -9.82 -10.45
N GLY A 24 16.03 -8.60 -10.31
CA GLY A 24 15.22 -8.18 -9.15
C GLY A 24 14.78 -6.74 -9.31
N VAL A 25 13.67 -6.39 -8.68
CA VAL A 25 13.08 -5.05 -8.71
C VAL A 25 13.09 -4.46 -7.32
N LEU A 26 13.75 -3.32 -7.17
CA LEU A 26 13.79 -2.54 -5.94
C LEU A 26 12.95 -1.28 -6.13
N HIS A 27 11.86 -1.15 -5.37
CA HIS A 27 10.97 0.00 -5.46
C HIS A 27 11.11 0.85 -4.20
N TYR A 28 11.31 2.17 -4.36
CA TYR A 28 11.51 3.06 -3.23
C TYR A 28 10.77 4.38 -3.43
N GLY A 29 10.46 5.04 -2.32
CA GLY A 29 9.77 6.32 -2.33
C GLY A 29 9.14 6.62 -0.97
N ILE A 30 8.11 7.43 -1.00
CA ILE A 30 7.37 7.86 0.20
C ILE A 30 6.02 7.16 0.29
N ALA A 31 5.41 7.20 1.47
CA ALA A 31 4.07 6.68 1.72
C ALA A 31 3.41 7.43 2.89
N GLY A 32 2.08 7.40 2.93
CA GLY A 32 1.33 7.80 4.12
C GLY A 32 1.42 6.76 5.23
N ASN A 33 1.34 7.18 6.48
CA ASN A 33 1.38 6.28 7.63
C ASN A 33 -0.01 5.97 8.20
N VAL A 34 -0.48 4.73 8.02
CA VAL A 34 -1.73 4.28 8.64
C VAL A 34 -1.57 3.67 10.03
N ASN A 35 -0.34 3.39 10.48
CA ASN A 35 -0.08 2.73 11.75
C ASN A 35 0.46 3.72 12.81
N SER A 36 -0.31 3.95 13.86
CA SER A 36 0.02 4.89 14.93
C SER A 36 1.29 4.55 15.73
N LYS A 37 1.80 3.31 15.64
CA LYS A 37 3.06 2.89 16.27
C LYS A 37 4.30 3.52 15.64
N PHE A 38 4.20 3.98 14.40
CA PHE A 38 5.29 4.59 13.64
C PHE A 38 5.03 6.09 13.44
N GLN A 39 6.04 6.85 13.05
CA GLN A 39 5.91 8.29 12.84
C GLN A 39 6.52 8.73 11.52
N ILE A 40 6.25 9.98 11.16
CA ILE A 40 6.86 10.64 10.00
C ILE A 40 8.38 10.51 10.05
N GLY A 41 8.98 10.20 8.91
CA GLY A 41 10.41 10.02 8.71
C GLY A 41 10.90 8.58 8.83
N ASP A 42 10.16 7.70 9.51
CA ASP A 42 10.53 6.28 9.56
C ASP A 42 10.51 5.66 8.17
N VAL A 43 11.45 4.76 7.90
CA VAL A 43 11.52 3.99 6.66
C VAL A 43 11.00 2.59 6.92
N THR A 44 9.91 2.24 6.27
CA THR A 44 9.22 0.97 6.42
C THR A 44 9.54 0.03 5.25
N ILE A 45 9.68 -1.25 5.58
CA ILE A 45 9.93 -2.32 4.60
C ILE A 45 8.87 -3.40 4.84
N PRO A 46 7.75 -3.41 4.09
CA PRO A 46 6.70 -4.40 4.26
C PRO A 46 7.07 -5.79 3.75
N GLN A 47 6.54 -6.84 4.40
CA GLN A 47 6.68 -8.22 3.93
C GLN A 47 5.65 -8.60 2.86
N TYR A 48 4.47 -7.96 2.88
CA TYR A 48 3.38 -8.20 1.93
C TYR A 48 2.80 -6.88 1.45
N TRP A 49 2.28 -6.89 0.22
CA TRP A 49 1.54 -5.78 -0.39
C TRP A 49 0.17 -6.24 -0.86
N ALA A 50 -0.85 -5.39 -0.73
CA ALA A 50 -2.18 -5.64 -1.29
C ALA A 50 -2.70 -4.43 -2.08
N HIS A 51 -3.41 -4.72 -3.17
CA HIS A 51 -4.22 -3.73 -3.86
C HIS A 51 -5.54 -3.57 -3.13
N THR A 52 -5.77 -2.41 -2.50
CA THR A 52 -7.01 -2.13 -1.75
C THR A 52 -8.00 -1.27 -2.56
N GLY A 53 -7.78 -1.10 -3.86
CA GLY A 53 -8.61 -0.30 -4.76
C GLY A 53 -9.48 -1.11 -5.71
N LEU A 54 -9.38 -2.44 -5.70
CA LEU A 54 -10.28 -3.33 -6.46
C LEU A 54 -11.46 -3.72 -5.58
N TRP A 55 -12.67 -3.33 -6.02
CA TRP A 55 -13.90 -3.52 -5.27
C TRP A 55 -15.00 -4.17 -6.10
N HIS A 56 -15.79 -5.00 -5.44
CA HIS A 56 -17.10 -5.43 -5.90
C HIS A 56 -18.16 -4.58 -5.21
N TRP A 57 -19.00 -3.91 -5.99
CA TRP A 57 -20.11 -3.13 -5.44
C TRP A 57 -21.34 -4.02 -5.29
N GLN A 58 -21.77 -4.25 -4.04
CA GLN A 58 -22.93 -5.11 -3.75
C GLN A 58 -24.21 -4.50 -4.31
N ARG A 59 -25.01 -5.32 -4.99
CA ARG A 59 -26.31 -4.92 -5.51
C ARG A 59 -27.21 -4.41 -4.39
N PHE A 60 -27.94 -3.32 -4.66
CA PHE A 60 -28.90 -2.78 -3.70
C PHE A 60 -30.08 -3.74 -3.51
N GLY A 61 -30.45 -3.97 -2.24
CA GLY A 61 -31.57 -4.82 -1.85
C GLY A 61 -31.17 -6.26 -1.49
N ASP A 62 -29.99 -6.70 -1.91
CA ASP A 62 -29.51 -8.05 -1.62
C ASP A 62 -28.93 -8.10 -0.20
N ASN A 63 -29.26 -9.15 0.58
CA ASN A 63 -28.50 -9.41 1.80
C ASN A 63 -27.11 -9.97 1.43
N PRO A 64 -26.10 -9.84 2.30
CA PRO A 64 -24.79 -10.45 2.08
C PRO A 64 -24.85 -11.97 1.84
N GLU A 65 -25.91 -12.64 2.28
CA GLU A 65 -26.15 -14.07 2.07
C GLU A 65 -26.88 -14.36 0.76
N ASP A 66 -27.56 -13.38 0.18
CA ASP A 66 -28.40 -13.54 -1.03
C ASP A 66 -27.59 -13.44 -2.33
N GLU A 67 -26.41 -12.78 -2.30
CA GLU A 67 -25.48 -12.80 -3.44
C GLU A 67 -24.71 -14.13 -3.46
N GLU A 68 -25.27 -15.12 -4.14
CA GLU A 68 -24.63 -16.42 -4.48
C GLU A 68 -23.52 -16.31 -5.55
N ASN A 69 -23.09 -15.10 -5.89
CA ASN A 69 -22.12 -14.91 -6.96
C ASN A 69 -20.72 -15.36 -6.50
N VAL A 70 -20.31 -16.55 -6.95
CA VAL A 70 -19.08 -17.26 -6.54
C VAL A 70 -17.81 -16.50 -6.99
N ASP A 71 -17.95 -15.59 -7.95
CA ASP A 71 -16.84 -14.87 -8.57
C ASP A 71 -16.26 -13.76 -7.66
N PHE A 72 -16.99 -13.32 -6.62
CA PHE A 72 -16.55 -12.23 -5.75
C PHE A 72 -16.27 -12.67 -4.31
N SER A 73 -15.10 -12.28 -3.81
CA SER A 73 -14.68 -12.57 -2.44
C SER A 73 -15.37 -11.67 -1.41
N LYS A 74 -15.81 -12.30 -0.31
CA LYS A 74 -16.29 -11.63 0.91
C LYS A 74 -15.28 -11.70 2.07
N GLU A 75 -14.15 -12.38 1.86
CA GLU A 75 -13.15 -12.71 2.89
C GLU A 75 -12.50 -11.46 3.50
N PHE A 76 -12.16 -10.48 2.66
CA PHE A 76 -11.38 -9.31 3.06
C PHE A 76 -12.22 -8.19 3.64
N GLY A 77 -13.54 -8.38 3.77
CA GLY A 77 -14.50 -7.44 4.32
C GLY A 77 -14.93 -6.34 3.36
N TYR A 78 -15.63 -5.34 3.90
CA TYR A 78 -16.32 -4.31 3.11
C TYR A 78 -16.28 -2.93 3.76
N LEU A 79 -16.58 -1.91 2.96
CA LEU A 79 -16.99 -0.58 3.41
C LEU A 79 -18.50 -0.41 3.17
N LYS A 80 -19.22 0.11 4.16
CA LYS A 80 -20.67 0.33 4.08
C LYS A 80 -20.99 1.77 3.68
N PHE A 81 -21.15 2.01 2.38
CA PHE A 81 -21.49 3.31 1.83
C PHE A 81 -22.93 3.74 2.14
N SER A 82 -23.82 2.80 2.45
CA SER A 82 -25.20 3.11 2.84
C SER A 82 -25.30 3.95 4.13
N ASN A 83 -24.26 3.94 4.97
CA ASN A 83 -24.20 4.78 6.17
C ASN A 83 -23.94 6.26 5.87
N TYR A 84 -23.51 6.63 4.66
CA TYR A 84 -23.17 8.01 4.31
C TYR A 84 -24.39 8.78 3.77
N ASN A 85 -25.14 9.46 4.61
CA ASN A 85 -26.31 10.25 4.18
C ASN A 85 -26.27 11.69 4.73
N ASN A 86 -26.86 12.63 3.97
CA ASN A 86 -27.15 14.00 4.44
C ASN A 86 -28.49 14.08 5.19
N TYR A 87 -29.22 12.98 5.33
CA TYR A 87 -30.59 12.94 5.85
C TYR A 87 -30.65 12.16 7.17
N THR A 88 -30.47 12.86 8.29
CA THR A 88 -30.83 12.33 9.61
C THR A 88 -32.34 12.52 9.83
N LYS A 89 -33.14 11.50 9.53
CA LYS A 89 -34.56 11.52 9.93
C LYS A 89 -34.66 11.02 11.37
N HIS A 90 -35.10 11.87 12.30
CA HIS A 90 -35.30 11.54 13.72
C HIS A 90 -34.07 10.94 14.43
N SER A 91 -32.87 11.47 14.16
CA SER A 91 -31.61 11.03 14.80
C SER A 91 -31.23 9.56 14.55
N LYS A 92 -31.86 8.91 13.56
CA LYS A 92 -31.47 7.59 13.05
C LYS A 92 -30.91 7.77 11.64
N SER A 93 -29.70 7.27 11.42
CA SER A 93 -29.12 7.19 10.08
C SER A 93 -29.99 6.28 9.23
N VAL A 94 -30.49 6.79 8.11
CA VAL A 94 -31.26 6.00 7.13
C VAL A 94 -30.30 5.50 6.07
N GLU A 95 -30.26 4.19 5.85
CA GLU A 95 -29.41 3.62 4.81
C GLU A 95 -29.77 4.16 3.42
N ASN A 96 -28.79 4.68 2.70
CA ASN A 96 -28.97 5.12 1.32
C ASN A 96 -28.83 3.93 0.34
N LEU A 97 -29.06 4.20 -0.95
CA LEU A 97 -29.06 3.20 -2.01
C LEU A 97 -27.65 2.69 -2.43
N LEU A 98 -26.57 3.25 -1.87
CA LEU A 98 -25.17 2.92 -2.19
C LEU A 98 -24.69 1.59 -1.59
N SER A 99 -25.42 0.98 -0.65
CA SER A 99 -25.10 -0.36 -0.11
C SER A 99 -23.64 -0.49 0.39
N LYS A 100 -22.89 -1.52 -0.05
CA LYS A 100 -21.54 -1.87 0.40
C LYS A 100 -20.61 -2.10 -0.79
N VAL A 101 -19.31 -1.94 -0.55
CA VAL A 101 -18.26 -2.38 -1.47
C VAL A 101 -17.33 -3.37 -0.77
N TRP A 102 -17.01 -4.47 -1.43
CA TRP A 102 -16.21 -5.57 -0.91
C TRP A 102 -14.81 -5.58 -1.54
N TYR A 103 -13.77 -5.74 -0.73
CA TYR A 103 -12.39 -5.82 -1.23
C TYR A 103 -12.16 -7.13 -1.99
N GLN A 104 -11.60 -7.02 -3.19
CA GLN A 104 -11.36 -8.16 -4.07
C GLN A 104 -9.86 -8.45 -4.21
N PRO A 105 -9.46 -9.74 -4.31
CA PRO A 105 -8.13 -10.11 -4.79
C PRO A 105 -7.99 -9.77 -6.27
N GLU A 106 -6.76 -9.54 -6.72
CA GLU A 106 -6.46 -9.44 -8.15
C GLU A 106 -6.53 -10.81 -8.81
N GLU A 107 -7.06 -10.85 -10.03
CA GLU A 107 -6.94 -12.00 -10.93
C GLU A 107 -5.59 -11.93 -11.66
N ILE A 108 -4.82 -13.01 -11.61
CA ILE A 108 -3.48 -13.05 -12.18
C ILE A 108 -3.22 -14.34 -12.95
N PHE A 109 -2.27 -14.25 -13.88
CA PHE A 109 -1.82 -15.36 -14.72
C PHE A 109 -0.29 -15.45 -14.67
N PRO A 110 0.28 -16.13 -13.66
CA PRO A 110 1.73 -16.28 -13.55
C PRO A 110 2.35 -17.00 -14.76
N VAL A 111 3.58 -16.62 -15.12
CA VAL A 111 4.29 -17.11 -16.32
C VAL A 111 4.57 -18.62 -16.33
N ASP A 112 4.44 -19.31 -15.20
CA ASP A 112 4.64 -20.75 -15.06
C ASP A 112 3.35 -21.58 -15.24
N GLY A 113 2.19 -20.94 -15.40
CA GLY A 113 0.97 -21.62 -15.80
C GLY A 113 1.01 -21.96 -17.29
N THR A 114 1.26 -23.22 -17.65
CA THR A 114 1.12 -23.69 -19.05
C THR A 114 0.15 -24.88 -19.10
N PRO A 115 -1.06 -24.73 -19.71
CA PRO A 115 -1.66 -23.47 -20.19
C PRO A 115 -1.89 -22.48 -19.05
N GLU A 116 -2.22 -21.22 -19.37
CA GLU A 116 -2.44 -20.18 -18.38
C GLU A 116 -3.50 -20.61 -17.35
N VAL A 117 -3.18 -20.50 -16.06
CA VAL A 117 -4.08 -20.85 -14.95
C VAL A 117 -4.40 -19.58 -14.16
N LEU A 118 -5.69 -19.27 -14.06
CA LEU A 118 -6.20 -18.19 -13.22
C LEU A 118 -5.83 -18.44 -11.75
N GLN A 119 -5.22 -17.43 -11.12
CA GLN A 119 -4.98 -17.40 -9.69
C GLN A 119 -5.48 -16.07 -9.10
N HIS A 120 -5.70 -16.06 -7.79
CA HIS A 120 -6.12 -14.87 -7.07
C HIS A 120 -5.04 -14.41 -6.11
N ALA A 121 -4.74 -13.11 -6.08
CA ALA A 121 -3.75 -12.51 -5.20
C ALA A 121 -4.28 -11.26 -4.51
N PHE A 122 -4.61 -11.38 -3.23
CA PHE A 122 -4.82 -10.21 -2.38
C PHE A 122 -3.51 -9.77 -1.71
N TRP A 123 -2.83 -10.70 -1.02
CA TRP A 123 -1.53 -10.45 -0.38
C TRP A 123 -0.39 -10.99 -1.23
N VAL A 124 0.36 -10.11 -1.87
CA VAL A 124 1.55 -10.45 -2.64
C VAL A 124 2.80 -10.42 -1.74
N PRO A 125 3.53 -11.53 -1.59
CA PRO A 125 4.73 -11.57 -0.76
C PRO A 125 5.91 -10.86 -1.43
N VAL A 126 6.69 -10.15 -0.62
CA VAL A 126 8.07 -9.72 -0.96
C VAL A 126 8.99 -10.93 -0.98
N ASP A 127 10.05 -10.87 -1.81
CA ASP A 127 11.02 -11.96 -1.89
C ASP A 127 11.63 -12.28 -0.51
N LYS A 128 11.65 -13.58 -0.16
CA LYS A 128 12.07 -14.02 1.17
C LYS A 128 13.53 -13.66 1.45
N THR A 129 14.41 -13.83 0.46
CA THR A 129 15.83 -13.52 0.60
C THR A 129 16.04 -12.03 0.79
N TYR A 130 15.38 -11.19 -0.02
CA TYR A 130 15.44 -9.74 0.10
C TYR A 130 14.91 -9.26 1.46
N PHE A 131 13.78 -9.82 1.92
CA PHE A 131 13.21 -9.45 3.21
C PHE A 131 14.07 -9.88 4.41
N GLU A 132 14.84 -10.97 4.28
CA GLU A 132 15.82 -11.40 5.26
C GLU A 132 17.06 -10.49 5.26
N ILE A 133 17.60 -10.14 4.09
CA ILE A 133 18.71 -9.19 3.95
C ILE A 133 18.34 -7.84 4.57
N ALA A 134 17.10 -7.39 4.40
CA ALA A 134 16.58 -6.14 4.97
C ALA A 134 16.70 -6.05 6.51
N ARG A 135 16.90 -7.16 7.23
CA ARG A 135 17.21 -7.14 8.68
C ARG A 135 18.46 -6.32 9.00
N LYS A 136 19.45 -6.36 8.11
CA LYS A 136 20.74 -5.65 8.28
C LYS A 136 20.59 -4.12 8.16
N LEU A 137 19.44 -3.62 7.70
CA LEU A 137 19.18 -2.20 7.54
C LEU A 137 18.71 -1.49 8.81
N LYS A 138 18.43 -2.24 9.89
CA LYS A 138 17.87 -1.70 11.15
C LYS A 138 18.65 -0.51 11.73
N ASN A 139 19.98 -0.50 11.55
CA ASN A 139 20.88 0.50 12.12
C ASN A 139 21.35 1.53 11.10
N VAL A 140 20.71 1.64 9.94
CA VAL A 140 21.02 2.71 8.98
C VAL A 140 20.64 4.05 9.60
N GLU A 141 21.61 4.96 9.64
CA GLU A 141 21.38 6.32 10.12
C GLU A 141 20.54 7.09 9.10
N LEU A 142 19.47 7.71 9.58
CA LEU A 142 18.54 8.48 8.78
C LEU A 142 18.63 9.96 9.15
N SER A 143 18.51 10.82 8.14
CA SER A 143 18.44 12.26 8.34
C SER A 143 17.19 12.61 9.14
N SER A 144 17.35 13.50 10.11
CA SER A 144 16.24 13.99 10.93
C SER A 144 15.74 15.36 10.49
N CYS A 145 16.46 16.05 9.61
CA CYS A 145 16.15 17.40 9.17
C CYS A 145 16.28 17.53 7.65
N VAL A 146 15.44 18.39 7.08
CA VAL A 146 15.59 18.91 5.72
C VAL A 146 15.39 20.42 5.75
N ASN A 147 16.34 21.18 5.20
CA ASN A 147 16.36 22.64 5.27
C ASN A 147 16.21 23.13 6.73
N THR A 148 15.18 23.93 7.01
CA THR A 148 14.87 24.47 8.35
C THR A 148 13.94 23.58 9.17
N THR A 149 13.43 22.47 8.60
CA THR A 149 12.45 21.61 9.25
C THR A 149 13.13 20.35 9.79
N CYS A 150 12.94 20.09 11.08
CA CYS A 150 13.48 18.91 11.76
C CYS A 150 12.37 18.09 12.41
N LEU A 151 12.53 16.78 12.37
CA LEU A 151 11.73 15.84 13.16
C LEU A 151 12.09 15.98 14.64
N PRO A 152 11.12 15.79 15.55
CA PRO A 152 11.36 15.87 17.00
C PRO A 152 12.17 14.68 17.55
N ARG A 153 12.42 13.67 16.72
CA ARG A 153 13.21 12.48 17.07
C ARG A 153 13.98 11.98 15.86
N LYS A 154 14.94 11.09 16.12
CA LYS A 154 15.61 10.35 15.05
C LYS A 154 14.65 9.34 14.40
N PRO A 155 14.50 9.33 13.07
CA PRO A 155 13.75 8.31 12.36
C PRO A 155 14.47 6.95 12.39
N ILE A 156 13.72 5.86 12.20
CA ILE A 156 14.25 4.49 12.19
C ILE A 156 13.93 3.75 10.90
N VAL A 157 14.74 2.73 10.58
CA VAL A 157 14.36 1.73 9.57
C VAL A 157 13.70 0.55 10.26
N VAL A 158 12.53 0.15 9.77
CA VAL A 158 11.73 -0.92 10.38
C VAL A 158 11.11 -1.83 9.32
N ARG A 159 11.23 -3.14 9.53
CA ARG A 159 10.45 -4.12 8.78
C ARG A 159 9.06 -4.23 9.38
N VAL A 160 8.04 -4.20 8.53
CA VAL A 160 6.62 -4.25 8.93
C VAL A 160 5.91 -5.38 8.20
N LYS A 161 4.73 -5.78 8.70
CA LYS A 161 4.03 -6.93 8.14
C LYS A 161 3.46 -6.64 6.75
N LYS A 162 2.72 -5.54 6.61
CA LYS A 162 1.92 -5.27 5.41
C LYS A 162 1.97 -3.80 4.99
N GLY A 163 2.00 -3.57 3.68
CA GLY A 163 1.72 -2.30 3.03
C GLY A 163 0.50 -2.47 2.12
N VAL A 164 -0.15 -1.36 1.78
CA VAL A 164 -1.31 -1.36 0.88
C VAL A 164 -1.16 -0.27 -0.18
N SER A 165 -1.70 -0.51 -1.37
CA SER A 165 -1.73 0.48 -2.43
C SER A 165 -3.12 0.60 -3.04
N ALA A 166 -3.49 1.81 -3.43
CA ALA A 166 -4.68 2.09 -4.24
C ALA A 166 -4.47 3.40 -5.01
N ASN A 167 -5.27 3.66 -6.05
CA ASN A 167 -5.25 4.94 -6.77
C ASN A 167 -5.95 6.06 -5.97
N VAL A 168 -5.59 6.21 -4.69
CA VAL A 168 -6.18 7.15 -3.73
C VAL A 168 -5.07 7.73 -2.86
N PHE A 169 -4.94 9.05 -2.87
CA PHE A 169 -4.16 9.74 -1.84
C PHE A 169 -4.99 9.76 -0.54
N VAL A 170 -4.53 9.06 0.50
CA VAL A 170 -5.28 8.94 1.76
C VAL A 170 -4.99 10.14 2.65
N ASP A 171 -5.97 11.02 2.80
CA ASP A 171 -5.94 12.14 3.75
C ASP A 171 -7.20 12.14 4.62
N ASN A 172 -7.46 11.01 5.28
CA ASN A 172 -8.67 10.83 6.07
C ASN A 172 -8.38 9.93 7.27
N LYS A 173 -8.43 10.50 8.48
CA LYS A 173 -8.16 9.77 9.73
C LYS A 173 -9.01 8.51 9.88
N ALA A 174 -10.30 8.56 9.56
CA ALA A 174 -11.19 7.41 9.74
C ALA A 174 -10.83 6.27 8.79
N TYR A 175 -10.53 6.59 7.52
CA TYR A 175 -10.11 5.59 6.54
C TYR A 175 -8.71 5.05 6.84
N ARG A 176 -7.79 5.91 7.28
CA ARG A 176 -6.48 5.51 7.82
C ARG A 176 -6.61 4.48 8.94
N ASP A 177 -7.41 4.80 9.97
CA ASP A 177 -7.64 3.91 11.11
C ASP A 177 -8.28 2.59 10.65
N PHE A 178 -9.22 2.64 9.70
CA PHE A 178 -9.79 1.45 9.09
C PHE A 178 -8.73 0.58 8.41
N LEU A 179 -7.85 1.14 7.58
CA LEU A 179 -6.82 0.38 6.86
C LEU A 179 -5.88 -0.34 7.84
N ASN A 180 -5.51 0.31 8.94
CA ASN A 180 -4.68 -0.32 9.97
C ASN A 180 -5.45 -1.41 10.73
N LEU A 181 -6.65 -1.12 11.23
CA LEU A 181 -7.44 -2.09 12.00
C LEU A 181 -7.82 -3.32 11.17
N LYS A 182 -8.21 -3.12 9.91
CA LYS A 182 -8.70 -4.18 9.04
C LYS A 182 -7.57 -5.02 8.47
N PHE A 183 -6.47 -4.38 8.05
CA PHE A 183 -5.42 -5.05 7.29
C PHE A 183 -4.10 -5.20 8.03
N ASP A 184 -3.91 -4.58 9.21
CA ASP A 184 -2.60 -4.46 9.88
C ASP A 184 -1.56 -3.81 8.96
N ALA A 185 -2.02 -2.88 8.12
CA ALA A 185 -1.19 -2.13 7.18
C ALA A 185 -0.38 -1.06 7.91
N THR A 186 0.77 -0.69 7.35
CA THR A 186 1.60 0.42 7.84
C THR A 186 1.80 1.51 6.78
N PRO A 187 2.56 1.31 5.69
CA PRO A 187 2.56 2.28 4.61
C PRO A 187 1.31 2.10 3.74
N VAL A 188 0.71 3.22 3.35
CA VAL A 188 -0.22 3.31 2.22
C VAL A 188 0.41 4.15 1.12
N ASP A 189 0.46 3.61 -0.10
CA ASP A 189 0.93 4.35 -1.28
C ASP A 189 0.03 4.10 -2.50
N MET A 190 0.50 4.47 -3.69
CA MET A 190 -0.30 4.40 -4.92
C MET A 190 0.33 3.48 -5.97
N GLU A 191 1.39 2.71 -5.66
CA GLU A 191 2.19 2.00 -6.66
C GLU A 191 2.65 0.60 -6.24
N SER A 192 3.07 0.40 -4.99
CA SER A 192 3.89 -0.76 -4.60
C SER A 192 3.19 -2.09 -4.85
N ALA A 193 1.89 -2.19 -4.61
CA ALA A 193 1.14 -3.41 -4.87
C ALA A 193 1.13 -3.79 -6.36
N SER A 194 1.10 -2.81 -7.27
CA SER A 194 1.17 -3.10 -8.71
C SER A 194 2.54 -3.60 -9.13
N VAL A 195 3.61 -2.96 -8.62
CA VAL A 195 4.98 -3.43 -8.87
C VAL A 195 5.17 -4.84 -8.30
N ALA A 196 4.67 -5.09 -7.09
CA ALA A 196 4.69 -6.41 -6.47
C ALA A 196 3.96 -7.45 -7.32
N LEU A 197 2.75 -7.13 -7.82
CA LEU A 197 1.92 -8.02 -8.61
C LEU A 197 2.59 -8.40 -9.94
N VAL A 198 3.18 -7.44 -10.64
CA VAL A 198 3.94 -7.70 -11.88
C VAL A 198 5.13 -8.61 -11.58
N CYS A 199 5.93 -8.29 -10.56
CA CYS A 199 7.10 -9.11 -10.20
C CYS A 199 6.70 -10.52 -9.77
N PHE A 200 5.60 -10.66 -9.04
CA PHE A 200 5.06 -11.96 -8.60
C PHE A 200 4.64 -12.83 -9.79
N GLN A 201 3.93 -12.26 -10.76
CA GLN A 201 3.52 -12.96 -11.98
C GLN A 201 4.72 -13.40 -12.83
N HIS A 202 5.79 -12.59 -12.88
CA HIS A 202 7.03 -12.89 -13.61
C HIS A 202 8.08 -13.68 -12.80
N LYS A 203 7.78 -14.06 -11.55
CA LYS A 203 8.72 -14.73 -10.63
C LYS A 203 10.04 -13.96 -10.43
N ILE A 204 9.97 -12.63 -10.47
CA ILE A 204 11.12 -11.75 -10.24
C ILE A 204 11.16 -11.33 -8.77
N PRO A 205 12.32 -11.44 -8.09
CA PRO A 205 12.49 -10.94 -6.73
C PRO A 205 12.13 -9.46 -6.61
N PHE A 206 11.32 -9.11 -5.61
CA PHE A 206 10.84 -7.75 -5.39
C PHE A 206 10.95 -7.35 -3.93
N ILE A 207 11.25 -6.06 -3.68
CA ILE A 207 11.14 -5.41 -2.38
C ILE A 207 10.75 -3.94 -2.54
N ALA A 208 9.94 -3.43 -1.60
CA ALA A 208 9.61 -2.01 -1.51
C ALA A 208 10.12 -1.38 -0.21
N ILE A 209 10.64 -0.16 -0.32
CA ILE A 209 11.19 0.65 0.78
C ILE A 209 10.46 1.99 0.80
N ARG A 210 9.65 2.24 1.83
CA ARG A 210 8.80 3.43 1.91
C ARG A 210 9.05 4.26 3.15
N ALA A 211 9.48 5.50 2.96
CA ALA A 211 9.58 6.48 4.03
C ALA A 211 8.21 7.13 4.29
N LEU A 212 7.83 7.23 5.57
CA LEU A 212 6.55 7.79 5.96
C LEU A 212 6.61 9.33 5.88
N SER A 213 5.90 9.93 4.91
CA SER A 213 5.90 11.38 4.68
C SER A 213 4.87 12.14 5.50
N ASP A 214 3.80 11.47 5.89
CA ASP A 214 2.62 12.07 6.52
C ASP A 214 1.84 11.01 7.32
N LEU A 215 0.80 11.44 8.02
CA LEU A 215 -0.04 10.58 8.85
C LEU A 215 -1.34 10.16 8.18
N ALA A 216 -1.45 10.27 6.85
CA ALA A 216 -2.63 9.89 6.07
C ALA A 216 -3.94 10.48 6.61
N GLY A 217 -3.92 11.77 6.94
CA GLY A 217 -5.02 12.51 7.58
C GLY A 217 -5.15 12.33 9.08
N GLY A 218 -4.24 11.58 9.72
CA GLY A 218 -4.16 11.43 11.18
C GLY A 218 -3.44 12.57 11.91
N GLY A 219 -2.98 13.57 11.16
CA GLY A 219 -2.29 14.76 11.65
C GLY A 219 -3.23 15.89 12.05
N SER A 220 -2.78 17.14 11.89
CA SER A 220 -3.66 18.30 12.10
C SER A 220 -4.72 18.39 11.01
N SER A 221 -5.94 18.83 11.33
CA SER A 221 -7.01 19.03 10.33
C SER A 221 -6.79 20.25 9.43
N LEU A 222 -5.70 21.00 9.62
CA LEU A 222 -5.43 22.24 8.88
C LEU A 222 -4.74 21.97 7.54
N THR A 223 -3.70 21.13 7.54
CA THR A 223 -2.92 20.77 6.35
C THR A 223 -2.23 19.42 6.53
N ASN A 224 -2.13 18.64 5.45
CA ASN A 224 -1.35 17.39 5.42
C ASN A 224 0.17 17.66 5.47
N GLU A 225 0.91 16.88 6.26
CA GLU A 225 2.35 17.05 6.51
C GLU A 225 3.25 16.67 5.32
N TYR A 226 2.70 16.01 4.30
CA TYR A 226 3.43 15.52 3.13
C TYR A 226 4.31 16.60 2.50
N SER A 227 3.77 17.79 2.27
CA SER A 227 4.48 18.89 1.58
C SER A 227 5.71 19.36 2.35
N ILE A 228 5.71 19.18 3.67
CA ILE A 228 6.78 19.58 4.58
C ILE A 228 7.90 18.54 4.59
N TYR A 229 7.54 17.24 4.60
CA TYR A 229 8.50 16.15 4.79
C TYR A 229 8.84 15.35 3.54
N LEU A 230 8.25 15.68 2.38
CA LEU A 230 8.49 15.04 1.09
C LEU A 230 9.99 14.82 0.81
N SER A 231 10.77 15.88 0.86
CA SER A 231 12.21 15.82 0.56
C SER A 231 12.98 14.96 1.57
N LEU A 232 12.65 15.07 2.86
CA LEU A 232 13.30 14.29 3.93
C LEU A 232 13.00 12.79 3.76
N ALA A 233 11.73 12.45 3.61
CA ALA A 233 11.27 11.08 3.44
C ALA A 233 11.88 10.46 2.16
N SER A 234 11.86 11.19 1.04
CA SER A 234 12.44 10.72 -0.22
C SER A 234 13.94 10.43 -0.09
N GLN A 235 14.70 11.32 0.56
CA GLN A 235 16.13 11.12 0.79
C GLN A 235 16.40 9.92 1.71
N ASN A 236 15.63 9.78 2.79
CA ASN A 236 15.78 8.64 3.71
C ASN A 236 15.46 7.31 3.02
N ALA A 237 14.39 7.23 2.23
CA ALA A 237 14.07 6.04 1.44
C ALA A 237 15.21 5.68 0.45
N PHE A 238 15.77 6.69 -0.23
CA PHE A 238 16.90 6.50 -1.13
C PHE A 238 18.16 6.01 -0.40
N ASN A 239 18.50 6.58 0.76
CA ASN A 239 19.66 6.17 1.55
C ASN A 239 19.55 4.69 1.97
N VAL A 240 18.35 4.27 2.40
CA VAL A 240 18.09 2.87 2.77
C VAL A 240 18.17 1.94 1.55
N LEU A 241 17.66 2.37 0.39
CA LEU A 241 17.80 1.62 -0.86
C LEU A 241 19.27 1.44 -1.24
N VAL A 242 20.08 2.50 -1.26
CA VAL A 242 21.51 2.43 -1.60
C VAL A 242 22.22 1.47 -0.64
N LYS A 243 21.89 1.52 0.65
CA LYS A 243 22.44 0.55 1.60
C LYS A 243 22.00 -0.87 1.28
N PHE A 244 20.75 -1.10 0.93
CA PHE A 244 20.25 -2.43 0.54
C PHE A 244 20.98 -2.98 -0.68
N ILE A 245 21.22 -2.14 -1.70
CA ILE A 245 21.97 -2.53 -2.90
C ILE A 245 23.38 -3.04 -2.54
N SER A 246 24.04 -2.44 -1.55
CA SER A 246 25.36 -2.90 -1.10
C SER A 246 25.36 -4.28 -0.40
N LEU A 247 24.19 -4.85 -0.14
CA LEU A 247 24.01 -6.12 0.57
C LEU A 247 23.60 -7.28 -0.34
N ILE A 248 23.34 -7.02 -1.62
CA ILE A 248 22.87 -8.01 -2.61
C ILE A 248 23.92 -8.27 -3.70
#